data_AF-A0A7C0XB84-F1
#
_entry.id   AF-A0A7C0XB84-F1
#
_cell.length_a   1.000
_cell.length_b   1.000
_cell.length_c   1.000
_cell.angle_alpha   90.00
_cell.angle_beta   90.00
_cell.angle_gamma   90.00
#
_symmetry.space_group_name_H-M   'P 1'
#
loop_
_entity.id
_entity.type
_entity.pdbx_description
1 polymer ?
#
loop_
_entity_poly.entity_id
_entity_poly.type
_entity_poly.pdbx_seq_one_letter_code
_entity_poly.pdbx_strand_id
1 'polypeptide(L)'
;MNLNRVVIVDGDMDYVNSSQILRSRRMKELLAEVLRRREGITDEVKLQDTVKEIIIKLSRIIVGFNEEESDEDKRKLIDLLEETYNVWREKHRFMIKRRKYEKNTLRRMYLEYQLARTADDFANLIRSTYRDILYHIEGSSGRILRQLPSGVQAAFLMDKLKQDSNIALSNPTLYDVYFLWSGILYPPVIFETMANKRKGIFKFKKERILERVKLDSKSWYGLPIYVGDLLFLIYTHENFLAQMTA
;
A
#
# COMPACT_ATOMS: atom_id res chain seq x y z
N MET A 1 -5.68 -16.50 -10.32
CA MET A 1 -6.49 -15.88 -9.25
C MET A 1 -5.62 -14.77 -8.66
N ASN A 2 -5.79 -13.53 -9.11
CA ASN A 2 -4.72 -12.52 -9.01
C ASN A 2 -4.58 -12.00 -7.57
N LEU A 3 -3.41 -12.23 -6.95
CA LEU A 3 -3.06 -11.80 -5.61
C LEU A 3 -3.06 -10.27 -5.51
N ASN A 4 -3.66 -9.80 -4.42
CA ASN A 4 -3.69 -8.45 -3.84
C ASN A 4 -3.32 -7.29 -4.78
N ARG A 5 -4.33 -6.70 -5.43
CA ARG A 5 -4.21 -5.38 -6.08
C ARG A 5 -3.97 -4.27 -5.07
N VAL A 6 -4.38 -4.44 -3.81
CA VAL A 6 -4.22 -3.43 -2.76
C VAL A 6 -2.89 -3.61 -2.06
N VAL A 7 -2.18 -2.50 -1.85
CA VAL A 7 -0.98 -2.42 -1.01
C VAL A 7 -1.20 -1.39 0.09
N ILE A 8 -0.96 -1.81 1.32
CA ILE A 8 -0.92 -0.93 2.49
C ILE A 8 0.53 -0.62 2.84
N VAL A 9 0.83 0.67 2.90
CA VAL A 9 2.09 1.27 3.34
C VAL A 9 1.90 1.73 4.79
N ASP A 10 2.83 1.36 5.66
CA ASP A 10 2.78 1.77 7.06
C ASP A 10 3.23 3.23 7.19
N GLY A 11 2.31 4.13 7.53
CA GLY A 11 2.58 5.56 7.71
C GLY A 11 3.17 5.92 9.07
N ASP A 12 3.31 4.95 9.98
CA ASP A 12 4.03 5.11 11.25
C ASP A 12 5.54 4.86 11.11
N MET A 13 5.99 4.32 9.97
CA MET A 13 7.40 4.13 9.65
C MET A 13 8.04 5.38 9.03
N ASP A 14 9.29 5.66 9.42
CA ASP A 14 10.14 6.65 8.78
C ASP A 14 10.92 6.01 7.61
N TYR A 15 10.54 6.34 6.39
CA TYR A 15 11.22 5.89 5.17
C TYR A 15 12.33 6.87 4.82
N VAL A 16 13.57 6.49 5.10
CA VAL A 16 14.73 7.41 5.07
C VAL A 16 15.75 7.10 3.98
N ASN A 17 15.81 5.88 3.45
CA ASN A 17 16.80 5.55 2.42
C ASN A 17 16.40 4.39 1.50
N SER A 18 17.04 4.34 0.32
CA SER A 18 16.77 3.37 -0.74
C SER A 18 16.99 1.92 -0.31
N SER A 19 17.93 1.67 0.61
CA SER A 19 18.19 0.34 1.16
C SER A 19 17.00 -0.22 1.96
N GLN A 20 16.24 0.63 2.65
CA GLN A 20 15.01 0.21 3.33
C GLN A 20 13.96 -0.27 2.32
N ILE A 21 13.81 0.43 1.19
CA ILE A 21 12.89 0.03 0.11
C ILE A 21 13.32 -1.31 -0.47
N LEU A 22 14.60 -1.46 -0.85
CA LEU A 22 15.11 -2.69 -1.46
C LEU A 22 14.98 -3.93 -0.56
N ARG A 23 15.21 -3.76 0.74
CA ARG A 23 15.12 -4.86 1.72
C ARG A 23 13.70 -5.12 2.20
N SER A 24 12.76 -4.26 1.85
CA SER A 24 11.38 -4.38 2.29
C SER A 24 10.75 -5.70 1.82
N ARG A 25 9.83 -6.24 2.64
CA ARG A 25 9.02 -7.38 2.25
C ARG A 25 8.27 -7.12 0.93
N ARG A 26 7.81 -5.88 0.72
CA ARG A 26 7.07 -5.49 -0.48
C ARG A 26 7.93 -5.57 -1.74
N MET A 27 9.18 -5.14 -1.68
CA MET A 27 10.10 -5.28 -2.82
C MET A 27 10.29 -6.75 -3.21
N LYS A 28 10.45 -7.64 -2.22
CA LYS A 28 10.54 -9.09 -2.46
C LYS A 28 9.29 -9.65 -3.14
N GLU A 29 8.11 -9.25 -2.67
CA GLU A 29 6.82 -9.67 -3.24
C GLU A 29 6.64 -9.16 -4.68
N LEU A 30 7.04 -7.92 -4.96
CA LEU A 30 7.00 -7.34 -6.31
C LEU A 30 7.94 -8.06 -7.27
N LEU A 31 9.19 -8.29 -6.86
CA LEU A 31 10.17 -9.02 -7.67
C LEU A 31 9.70 -10.46 -7.93
N ALA A 32 9.17 -11.13 -6.91
CA ALA A 32 8.62 -12.48 -7.06
C ALA A 32 7.44 -12.51 -8.06
N GLU A 33 6.58 -11.49 -8.06
CA GLU A 33 5.49 -11.35 -9.02
C GLU A 33 6.00 -11.12 -10.44
N VAL A 34 7.01 -10.27 -10.63
CA VAL A 34 7.64 -10.02 -11.93
C VAL A 34 8.30 -11.29 -12.47
N LEU A 35 9.10 -11.98 -11.66
CA LEU A 35 9.78 -13.21 -12.06
C LEU A 35 8.79 -14.32 -12.44
N ARG A 36 7.67 -14.43 -11.72
CA ARG A 36 6.58 -15.35 -12.10
C ARG A 36 5.95 -14.96 -13.45
N ARG A 37 5.75 -13.67 -13.72
CA ARG A 37 5.16 -13.16 -14.97
C ARG A 37 6.11 -13.32 -16.16
N ARG A 38 7.40 -13.02 -15.97
CA ARG A 38 8.42 -12.94 -17.02
C ARG A 38 9.07 -14.30 -17.32
N GLU A 39 9.47 -15.03 -16.29
CA GLU A 39 10.29 -16.23 -16.40
C GLU A 39 9.50 -17.52 -16.12
N GLY A 40 8.24 -17.40 -15.66
CA GLY A 40 7.40 -18.56 -15.37
C GLY A 40 7.93 -19.43 -14.22
N ILE A 41 8.75 -18.87 -13.32
CA ILE A 41 9.30 -19.61 -12.17
C ILE A 41 8.16 -19.98 -11.22
N THR A 42 7.85 -21.28 -11.15
CA THR A 42 6.85 -21.82 -10.21
C THR A 42 7.46 -22.45 -8.96
N ASP A 43 8.75 -22.79 -8.99
CA ASP A 43 9.47 -23.32 -7.84
C ASP A 43 9.73 -22.20 -6.82
N GLU A 44 9.16 -22.36 -5.63
CA GLU A 44 9.20 -21.33 -4.59
C GLU A 44 10.58 -21.15 -3.97
N VAL A 45 11.39 -22.21 -3.88
CA VAL A 45 12.75 -22.13 -3.34
C VAL A 45 13.63 -21.38 -4.32
N LYS A 46 13.60 -21.78 -5.59
CA LYS A 46 14.33 -21.09 -6.67
C LYS A 46 13.93 -19.63 -6.77
N LEU A 47 12.63 -19.33 -6.69
CA LEU A 47 12.12 -17.96 -6.73
C LEU A 47 12.69 -17.10 -5.59
N GLN A 48 12.67 -17.62 -4.37
CA GLN A 48 13.18 -16.88 -3.20
C GLN A 48 14.68 -16.63 -3.29
N ASP A 49 15.45 -17.61 -3.77
CA ASP A 49 16.89 -17.47 -3.97
C ASP A 49 17.19 -16.43 -5.06
N THR A 50 16.53 -16.50 -6.22
CA THR A 50 16.70 -15.51 -7.30
C THR A 50 16.31 -14.10 -6.85
N VAL A 51 15.19 -13.93 -6.13
CA VAL A 51 14.79 -12.62 -5.56
C VAL A 51 15.89 -12.09 -4.62
N LYS A 52 16.46 -12.96 -3.78
CA LYS A 52 17.51 -12.57 -2.82
C LYS A 52 18.77 -12.13 -3.54
N GLU A 53 19.20 -12.86 -4.57
CA GLU A 53 20.35 -12.51 -5.42
C GLU A 53 20.16 -11.15 -6.09
N ILE A 54 18.99 -10.91 -6.69
CA ILE A 54 18.65 -9.62 -7.31
C ILE A 54 18.71 -8.49 -6.29
N ILE A 55 18.13 -8.66 -5.08
CA ILE A 55 18.17 -7.62 -4.05
C ILE A 55 19.60 -7.32 -3.59
N ILE A 56 20.45 -8.34 -3.45
CA ILE A 56 21.86 -8.16 -3.10
C ILE A 56 22.56 -7.37 -4.20
N LYS A 57 22.34 -7.74 -5.47
CA LYS A 57 22.90 -7.07 -6.64
C LYS A 57 22.49 -5.59 -6.70
N LEU A 58 21.18 -5.31 -6.61
CA LEU A 58 20.65 -3.94 -6.58
C LEU A 58 21.21 -3.13 -5.38
N SER A 59 21.37 -3.77 -4.22
CA SER A 59 21.93 -3.10 -3.04
C SER A 59 23.40 -2.73 -3.23
N ARG A 60 24.20 -3.55 -3.93
CA ARG A 60 25.60 -3.25 -4.26
C ARG A 60 25.68 -2.07 -5.24
N ILE A 61 24.84 -2.10 -6.27
CA ILE A 61 24.73 -1.05 -7.29
C ILE A 61 24.45 0.32 -6.66
N ILE A 62 23.48 0.41 -5.74
CA ILE A 62 23.15 1.69 -5.06
C ILE A 62 24.34 2.25 -4.25
N VAL A 63 25.20 1.39 -3.71
CA VAL A 63 26.36 1.80 -2.92
C VAL A 63 27.58 2.09 -3.81
N GLY A 64 27.44 1.97 -5.14
CA GLY A 64 28.52 2.21 -6.10
C GLY A 64 29.45 1.02 -6.30
N PHE A 65 29.10 -0.16 -5.79
CA PHE A 65 29.81 -1.40 -6.09
C PHE A 65 29.24 -2.01 -7.38
N ASN A 66 29.74 -1.52 -8.51
CA ASN A 66 29.39 -2.04 -9.82
C ASN A 66 30.50 -2.99 -10.30
N GLU A 67 30.15 -4.23 -10.59
CA GLU A 67 31.01 -5.14 -11.34
C GLU A 67 31.00 -4.73 -12.83
N GLU A 68 32.07 -5.04 -13.58
CA GLU A 68 32.07 -4.83 -15.03
C GLU A 68 31.04 -5.77 -15.67
N GLU A 69 29.88 -5.22 -16.03
CA GLU A 69 28.80 -5.96 -16.69
C GLU A 69 28.78 -5.72 -18.18
N SER A 70 28.42 -6.77 -18.92
CA SER A 70 28.13 -6.67 -20.35
C SER A 70 26.93 -5.75 -20.60
N ASP A 71 26.88 -5.11 -21.76
CA ASP A 71 25.74 -4.26 -22.14
C ASP A 71 24.42 -5.05 -22.18
N GLU A 72 24.48 -6.36 -22.45
CA GLU A 72 23.30 -7.24 -22.44
C GLU A 72 22.78 -7.45 -21.02
N ASP A 73 23.66 -7.68 -20.05
CA ASP A 73 23.27 -7.91 -18.65
C ASP A 73 22.70 -6.64 -18.01
N LYS A 74 23.29 -5.48 -18.33
CA LYS A 74 22.75 -4.17 -17.92
C LYS A 74 21.33 -3.98 -18.44
N ARG A 75 21.08 -4.26 -19.72
CA ARG A 75 19.73 -4.17 -20.32
C ARG A 75 18.74 -5.08 -19.61
N LYS A 76 19.11 -6.34 -19.35
CA LYS A 76 18.24 -7.29 -18.64
C LYS A 76 17.86 -6.80 -17.24
N LEU A 77 18.79 -6.15 -16.55
CA LEU A 77 18.56 -5.58 -15.22
C LEU A 77 17.68 -4.33 -15.26
N ILE A 78 17.89 -3.45 -16.24
CA ILE A 78 17.03 -2.27 -16.46
C ILE A 78 15.60 -2.71 -16.77
N ASP A 79 15.42 -3.69 -17.66
CA ASP A 79 14.10 -4.23 -17.99
C ASP A 79 13.40 -4.80 -16.75
N LEU A 80 14.13 -5.56 -15.92
CA LEU A 80 13.61 -6.10 -14.67
C LEU A 80 13.19 -4.98 -13.70
N LEU A 81 13.99 -3.93 -13.57
CA LEU A 81 13.69 -2.76 -12.73
C LEU A 81 12.43 -2.04 -13.22
N GLU A 82 12.32 -1.80 -14.53
CA GLU A 82 11.16 -1.19 -15.19
C GLU A 82 9.89 -2.00 -14.97
N GLU A 83 9.94 -3.32 -15.20
CA GLU A 83 8.81 -4.22 -14.96
C GLU A 83 8.38 -4.21 -13.49
N THR A 84 9.34 -4.24 -12.56
CA THR A 84 9.06 -4.15 -11.11
C THR A 84 8.36 -2.85 -10.75
N TYR A 85 8.83 -1.75 -11.32
CA TYR A 85 8.23 -0.44 -11.12
C TYR A 85 6.84 -0.33 -11.75
N ASN A 86 6.60 -0.98 -12.89
CA ASN A 86 5.28 -1.06 -13.52
C ASN A 86 4.30 -1.88 -12.67
N VAL A 87 4.71 -3.06 -12.15
CA VAL A 87 3.88 -3.86 -11.25
C VAL A 87 3.54 -3.08 -9.98
N TRP A 88 4.47 -2.32 -9.41
CA TRP A 88 4.19 -1.42 -8.29
C TRP A 88 3.10 -0.39 -8.62
N ARG A 89 3.16 0.18 -9.82
CA ARG A 89 2.22 1.20 -10.30
C ARG A 89 0.82 0.67 -10.55
N GLU A 90 0.69 -0.59 -10.95
CA GLU A 90 -0.60 -1.29 -11.12
C GLU A 90 -1.37 -1.49 -9.81
N LYS A 91 -0.68 -1.46 -8.65
CA LYS A 91 -1.33 -1.65 -7.35
C LYS A 91 -2.12 -0.42 -6.91
N HIS A 92 -3.21 -0.63 -6.18
CA HIS A 92 -3.89 0.39 -5.40
C HIS A 92 -3.15 0.62 -4.08
N ARG A 93 -2.53 1.78 -3.93
CA ARG A 93 -1.58 2.05 -2.83
C ARG A 93 -2.22 2.96 -1.80
N PHE A 94 -2.32 2.48 -0.56
CA PHE A 94 -2.86 3.22 0.57
C PHE A 94 -1.81 3.35 1.65
N MET A 95 -1.66 4.54 2.24
CA MET A 95 -0.88 4.73 3.46
C MET A 95 -1.83 4.75 4.65
N ILE A 96 -1.49 4.04 5.72
CA ILE A 96 -2.28 4.05 6.96
C ILE A 96 -1.38 4.47 8.10
N LYS A 97 -1.76 5.54 8.80
CA LYS A 97 -1.06 6.05 9.98
C LYS A 97 -1.97 6.00 11.19
N ARG A 98 -1.55 5.32 12.26
CA ARG A 98 -2.39 5.09 13.44
C ARG A 98 -2.19 6.23 14.43
N ARG A 99 -3.17 7.11 14.54
CA ARG A 99 -3.14 8.28 15.41
C ARG A 99 -4.49 8.46 16.08
N LYS A 100 -4.45 8.75 17.38
CA LYS A 100 -5.65 9.06 18.14
C LYS A 100 -6.37 10.26 17.53
N TYR A 101 -7.69 10.20 17.48
CA TYR A 101 -8.48 11.35 17.04
C TYR A 101 -8.22 12.55 17.94
N GLU A 102 -7.96 13.70 17.32
CA GLU A 102 -7.65 14.94 18.01
C GLU A 102 -8.81 15.94 17.89
N LYS A 103 -9.31 16.38 19.04
CA LYS A 103 -10.44 17.31 19.13
C LYS A 103 -9.99 18.74 18.83
N ASN A 104 -8.77 19.10 19.21
CA ASN A 104 -8.22 20.42 18.95
C ASN A 104 -7.92 20.59 17.45
N THR A 105 -8.54 21.60 16.82
CA THR A 105 -8.41 21.84 15.38
C THR A 105 -6.97 22.05 14.92
N LEU A 106 -6.17 22.85 15.62
CA LEU A 106 -4.78 23.14 15.22
C LEU A 106 -3.90 21.88 15.26
N ARG A 107 -4.05 21.07 16.32
CA ARG A 107 -3.33 19.80 16.44
C ARG A 107 -3.81 18.78 15.41
N ARG A 108 -5.11 18.75 15.11
CA ARG A 108 -5.66 17.88 14.04
C ARG A 108 -5.08 18.24 12.68
N MET A 109 -5.08 19.53 12.31
CA MET A 109 -4.47 20.01 11.06
C MET A 109 -2.98 19.66 11.00
N TYR A 110 -2.25 19.79 12.11
CA TYR A 110 -0.85 19.38 12.17
C TYR A 110 -0.65 17.90 11.84
N LEU A 111 -1.49 17.00 12.37
CA LEU A 111 -1.42 15.56 12.07
C LEU A 111 -1.72 15.28 10.59
N GLU A 112 -2.66 16.01 10.00
CA GLU A 112 -3.00 15.92 8.57
C GLU A 112 -1.83 16.37 7.70
N TYR A 113 -1.19 17.50 8.01
CA TYR A 113 0.01 17.96 7.31
C TYR A 113 1.17 16.98 7.47
N GLN A 114 1.35 16.40 8.66
CA GLN A 114 2.35 15.35 8.85
C GLN A 114 2.07 14.12 7.98
N LEU A 115 0.80 13.72 7.83
CA LEU A 115 0.41 12.61 6.95
C LEU A 115 0.75 12.94 5.49
N ALA A 116 0.40 14.14 5.02
CA ALA A 116 0.72 14.61 3.67
C ALA A 116 2.23 14.51 3.41
N ARG A 117 3.02 15.09 4.31
CA ARG A 117 4.47 15.10 4.22
C ARG A 117 5.06 13.68 4.21
N THR A 118 4.61 12.79 5.10
CA THR A 118 5.09 11.39 5.12
C THR A 118 4.81 10.69 3.79
N ALA A 119 3.65 10.90 3.19
CA ALA A 119 3.30 10.32 1.89
C ALA A 119 4.12 10.91 0.73
N ASP A 120 4.38 12.22 0.74
CA ASP A 120 5.26 12.87 -0.24
C ASP A 120 6.71 12.40 -0.12
N ASP A 121 7.24 12.31 1.11
CA ASP A 121 8.59 11.82 1.40
C ASP A 121 8.73 10.36 0.92
N PHE A 122 7.74 9.52 1.19
CA PHE A 122 7.70 8.15 0.68
C PHE A 122 7.68 8.09 -0.85
N ALA A 123 6.86 8.92 -1.50
CA ALA A 123 6.80 9.00 -2.96
C ALA A 123 8.15 9.43 -3.55
N ASN A 124 8.80 10.43 -2.94
CA ASN A 124 10.12 10.91 -3.32
C ASN A 124 11.16 9.81 -3.18
N LEU A 125 11.14 9.06 -2.07
CA LEU A 125 12.09 7.98 -1.83
C LEU A 125 11.97 6.87 -2.88
N ILE A 126 10.75 6.40 -3.18
CA ILE A 126 10.56 5.38 -4.23
C ILE A 126 11.10 5.89 -5.59
N ARG A 127 10.85 7.16 -5.92
CA ARG A 127 11.35 7.79 -7.16
C ARG A 127 12.86 7.89 -7.18
N SER A 128 13.49 8.31 -6.08
CA SER A 128 14.95 8.43 -5.99
C SER A 128 15.60 7.05 -6.04
N THR A 129 15.10 6.06 -5.31
CA THR A 129 15.62 4.68 -5.36
C THR A 129 15.67 4.13 -6.78
N TYR A 130 14.59 4.26 -7.54
CA TYR A 130 14.56 3.80 -8.92
C TYR A 130 15.59 4.55 -9.80
N ARG A 131 15.71 5.87 -9.65
CA ARG A 131 16.68 6.68 -10.41
C ARG A 131 18.12 6.38 -10.04
N ASP A 132 18.40 6.20 -8.76
CA ASP A 132 19.73 5.90 -8.25
C ASP A 132 20.20 4.58 -8.83
N ILE A 133 19.35 3.55 -8.80
CA ILE A 133 19.67 2.25 -9.43
C ILE A 133 19.94 2.42 -10.92
N LEU A 134 19.03 3.08 -11.65
CA LEU A 134 19.16 3.27 -13.09
C LEU A 134 20.46 4.01 -13.46
N TYR A 135 20.76 5.11 -12.75
CA TYR A 135 21.97 5.90 -12.94
C TYR A 135 23.24 5.07 -12.73
N HIS A 136 23.29 4.24 -11.69
CA HIS A 136 24.44 3.39 -11.42
C HIS A 136 24.59 2.26 -12.45
N ILE A 137 23.50 1.77 -13.06
CA ILE A 137 23.58 0.76 -14.13
C ILE A 137 24.03 1.39 -15.46
N GLU A 138 23.44 2.52 -15.85
CA GLU A 138 23.74 3.19 -17.13
C GLU A 138 25.08 3.93 -17.12
N GLY A 139 25.61 4.29 -15.95
CA GLY A 139 26.87 5.02 -15.80
C GLY A 139 26.81 6.46 -16.31
N SER A 140 25.63 6.95 -16.68
CA SER A 140 25.39 8.33 -17.11
C SER A 140 23.97 8.76 -16.76
N SER A 141 23.76 10.07 -16.60
CA SER A 141 22.39 10.60 -16.52
C SER A 141 21.79 10.60 -17.94
N GLY A 142 20.88 9.67 -18.21
CA GLY A 142 20.06 9.73 -19.43
C GLY A 142 19.47 11.14 -19.61
N ARG A 143 19.36 11.62 -20.86
CA ARG A 143 18.87 12.99 -21.16
C ARG A 143 17.43 13.23 -20.70
N ILE A 144 16.66 12.17 -20.46
CA ILE A 144 15.23 12.22 -20.12
C ILE A 144 15.01 11.46 -18.80
N LEU A 145 14.65 12.18 -17.75
CA LEU A 145 14.25 11.58 -16.46
C LEU A 145 12.75 11.32 -16.44
N ARG A 146 12.35 10.07 -16.23
CA ARG A 146 10.93 9.73 -16.07
C ARG A 146 10.42 10.19 -14.71
N GLN A 147 9.34 10.98 -14.72
CA GLN A 147 8.60 11.44 -13.55
C GLN A 147 7.30 10.65 -13.44
N LEU A 148 7.40 9.42 -12.95
CA LEU A 148 6.26 8.52 -12.87
C LEU A 148 5.62 8.57 -11.46
N PRO A 149 4.30 8.39 -11.34
CA PRO A 149 3.62 8.31 -10.04
C PRO A 149 4.17 7.13 -9.22
N SER A 150 4.84 7.45 -8.11
CA SER A 150 5.48 6.49 -7.21
C SER A 150 4.81 6.35 -5.85
N GLY A 151 4.08 7.38 -5.43
CA GLY A 151 3.49 7.49 -4.11
C GLY A 151 2.21 6.69 -3.94
N VAL A 152 1.64 6.80 -2.74
CA VAL A 152 0.30 6.29 -2.44
C VAL A 152 -0.77 7.11 -3.16
N GLN A 153 -1.93 6.49 -3.42
CA GLN A 153 -3.09 7.16 -4.01
C GLN A 153 -4.00 7.78 -2.94
N ALA A 154 -3.96 7.22 -1.74
CA ALA A 154 -4.62 7.78 -0.58
C ALA A 154 -3.83 7.52 0.70
N ALA A 155 -3.93 8.43 1.67
CA ALA A 155 -3.31 8.31 2.98
C ALA A 155 -4.36 8.56 4.05
N PHE A 156 -4.44 7.69 5.07
CA PHE A 156 -5.48 7.74 6.10
C PHE A 156 -4.89 7.85 7.50
N LEU A 157 -5.53 8.70 8.31
CA LEU A 157 -5.37 8.72 9.74
C LEU A 157 -6.49 7.91 10.37
N MET A 158 -6.09 6.93 11.17
CA MET A 158 -7.03 5.99 11.77
C MET A 158 -6.83 5.85 13.28
N ASP A 159 -7.94 5.67 13.98
CA ASP A 159 -7.99 5.45 15.43
C ASP A 159 -8.94 4.29 15.76
N LYS A 160 -8.81 3.70 16.94
CA LYS A 160 -9.84 2.78 17.45
C LYS A 160 -10.94 3.59 18.12
N LEU A 161 -12.20 3.26 17.83
CA LEU A 161 -13.31 3.84 18.57
C LEU A 161 -13.24 3.38 20.02
N LYS A 162 -13.44 4.31 20.96
CA LYS A 162 -13.70 3.94 22.34
C LYS A 162 -15.09 3.33 22.41
N GLN A 163 -15.19 2.15 23.03
CA GLN A 163 -16.47 1.53 23.28
C GLN A 163 -17.28 2.43 24.23
N ASP A 164 -18.35 3.04 23.71
CA ASP A 164 -19.33 3.73 24.54
C ASP A 164 -20.24 2.69 25.17
N SER A 165 -20.32 2.66 26.50
CA SER A 165 -21.18 1.75 27.26
C SER A 165 -22.65 1.84 26.87
N ASN A 166 -23.10 2.99 26.36
CA ASN A 166 -24.49 3.24 25.99
C ASN A 166 -24.85 2.76 24.57
N ILE A 167 -23.85 2.56 23.71
CA ILE A 167 -24.02 2.18 22.29
C ILE A 167 -23.41 0.80 22.02
N ALA A 168 -22.65 0.25 22.97
CA ALA A 168 -21.88 -0.98 22.87
C ALA A 168 -22.68 -2.09 22.16
N LEU A 169 -22.34 -2.30 20.89
CA LEU A 169 -22.79 -3.44 20.12
C LEU A 169 -22.40 -4.71 20.89
N SER A 170 -23.25 -5.74 20.81
CA SER A 170 -23.04 -7.01 21.51
C SER A 170 -21.73 -7.72 21.14
N ASN A 171 -21.05 -7.26 20.08
CA ASN A 171 -19.79 -7.79 19.61
C ASN A 171 -18.64 -6.77 19.77
N PRO A 172 -17.71 -7.01 20.71
CA PRO A 172 -16.56 -6.13 20.94
C PRO A 172 -15.61 -6.02 19.73
N THR A 173 -15.55 -7.03 18.87
CA THR A 173 -14.63 -7.04 17.70
C THR A 173 -14.98 -5.94 16.69
N LEU A 174 -16.22 -5.45 16.71
CA LEU A 174 -16.68 -4.33 15.88
C LEU A 174 -16.06 -2.99 16.29
N TYR A 175 -15.53 -2.88 17.51
CA TYR A 175 -14.81 -1.70 18.00
C TYR A 175 -13.29 -1.86 17.96
N ASP A 176 -12.79 -3.10 17.81
CA ASP A 176 -11.35 -3.37 17.80
C ASP A 176 -10.66 -2.99 16.47
N VAL A 177 -11.44 -2.72 15.42
CA VAL A 177 -10.91 -2.27 14.12
C VAL A 177 -10.52 -0.79 14.14
N TYR A 178 -9.66 -0.40 13.22
CA TYR A 178 -9.26 0.99 13.03
C TYR A 178 -10.26 1.73 12.14
N PHE A 179 -10.78 2.85 12.65
CA PHE A 179 -11.71 3.72 11.96
C PHE A 179 -11.00 4.92 11.37
N LEU A 180 -11.30 5.20 10.10
CA LEU A 180 -10.85 6.41 9.41
C LEU A 180 -11.49 7.63 10.06
N TRP A 181 -10.67 8.62 10.41
CA TRP A 181 -11.16 9.92 10.87
C TRP A 181 -10.65 11.10 10.04
N SER A 182 -9.57 10.92 9.26
CA SER A 182 -9.13 11.88 8.25
C SER A 182 -8.39 11.17 7.12
N GLY A 183 -8.39 11.77 5.94
CA GLY A 183 -7.80 11.18 4.74
C GLY A 183 -7.36 12.21 3.72
N ILE A 184 -6.31 11.87 2.98
CA ILE A 184 -5.75 12.66 1.88
C ILE A 184 -5.83 11.80 0.63
N LEU A 185 -6.35 12.36 -0.45
CA LEU A 185 -6.37 11.75 -1.77
C LEU A 185 -5.32 12.42 -2.64
N TYR A 186 -4.62 11.64 -3.45
CA TYR A 186 -3.61 12.11 -4.41
C TYR A 186 -4.14 11.94 -5.84
N PRO A 187 -4.75 12.99 -6.44
CA PRO A 187 -5.26 12.92 -7.80
C PRO A 187 -4.16 12.67 -8.84
N PRO A 188 -4.47 11.99 -9.97
CA PRO A 188 -5.77 11.40 -10.30
C PRO A 188 -5.99 10.08 -9.55
N VAL A 189 -7.08 10.02 -8.76
CA VAL A 189 -7.46 8.79 -8.06
C VAL A 189 -8.38 8.00 -8.98
N ILE A 190 -7.81 7.01 -9.68
CA ILE A 190 -8.57 6.03 -10.45
C ILE A 190 -8.47 4.70 -9.71
N PHE A 191 -9.55 4.34 -9.02
CA PHE A 191 -9.73 3.02 -8.43
C PHE A 191 -10.62 2.19 -9.33
N GLU A 192 -10.03 1.29 -10.12
CA GLU A 192 -10.80 0.35 -10.92
C GLU A 192 -11.44 -0.70 -9.99
N THR A 193 -12.71 -0.46 -9.64
CA THR A 193 -13.49 -1.41 -8.86
C THR A 193 -14.10 -2.46 -9.81
N MET A 194 -14.02 -3.74 -9.43
CA MET A 194 -14.82 -4.74 -10.14
C MET A 194 -16.31 -4.42 -9.92
N ALA A 195 -17.08 -4.40 -11.00
CA ALA A 195 -18.51 -4.13 -10.94
C ALA A 195 -19.20 -5.14 -10.00
N ASN A 196 -19.64 -4.66 -8.84
CA ASN A 196 -20.34 -5.47 -7.85
C ASN A 196 -21.84 -5.47 -8.18
N LYS A 197 -22.23 -6.05 -9.33
CA LYS A 197 -23.65 -6.24 -9.67
C LYS A 197 -24.22 -7.30 -8.73
N ARG A 198 -24.78 -6.87 -7.60
CA ARG A 198 -25.53 -7.76 -6.70
C ARG A 198 -26.70 -8.36 -7.48
N LYS A 199 -26.61 -9.65 -7.81
CA LYS A 199 -27.72 -10.46 -8.30
C LYS A 199 -28.20 -11.32 -7.14
N GLY A 200 -29.36 -11.00 -6.57
CA GLY A 200 -29.96 -11.80 -5.49
C GLY A 200 -30.96 -11.01 -4.66
N ILE A 201 -31.89 -11.74 -4.04
CA ILE A 201 -32.85 -11.21 -3.06
C ILE A 201 -32.23 -11.40 -1.67
N PHE A 202 -32.19 -10.35 -0.85
CA PHE A 202 -31.77 -10.47 0.54
C PHE A 202 -32.70 -11.42 1.27
N LYS A 203 -32.19 -12.59 1.68
CA LYS A 203 -32.94 -13.50 2.55
C LYS A 203 -32.94 -12.90 3.94
N PHE A 204 -34.12 -12.53 4.43
CA PHE A 204 -34.31 -12.12 5.81
C PHE A 204 -33.81 -13.25 6.73
N LYS A 205 -32.76 -12.97 7.50
CA LYS A 205 -32.29 -13.85 8.57
C LYS A 205 -32.71 -13.23 9.89
N LYS A 206 -33.48 -13.97 10.68
CA LYS A 206 -33.92 -13.57 12.02
C LYS A 206 -32.79 -13.65 13.07
N GLU A 207 -31.69 -14.28 12.69
CA GLU A 207 -30.50 -14.50 13.53
C GLU A 207 -29.71 -13.19 13.72
N ARG A 208 -29.10 -13.01 14.90
CA ARG A 208 -28.26 -11.85 15.22
C ARG A 208 -26.92 -11.94 14.48
N ILE A 209 -26.89 -11.44 13.24
CA ILE A 209 -25.71 -11.50 12.36
C ILE A 209 -24.48 -10.84 13.02
N LEU A 210 -24.68 -9.73 13.73
CA LEU A 210 -23.59 -8.97 14.36
C LEU A 210 -22.81 -9.78 15.40
N GLU A 211 -23.44 -10.74 16.08
CA GLU A 211 -22.77 -11.62 17.07
C GLU A 211 -21.85 -12.66 16.42
N ARG A 212 -22.02 -12.91 15.11
CA ARG A 212 -21.25 -13.92 14.36
C ARG A 212 -20.14 -13.32 13.50
N VAL A 213 -20.18 -12.02 13.26
CA VAL A 213 -19.14 -11.32 12.50
C VAL A 213 -17.87 -11.23 13.35
N LYS A 214 -16.76 -11.80 12.90
CA LYS A 214 -15.47 -11.65 13.56
C LYS A 214 -14.58 -10.82 12.67
N LEU A 215 -14.28 -9.59 13.09
CA LEU A 215 -13.39 -8.70 12.36
C LEU A 215 -11.99 -8.78 12.98
N ASP A 216 -11.00 -9.00 12.13
CA ASP A 216 -9.58 -8.94 12.50
C ASP A 216 -9.07 -7.50 12.31
N SER A 217 -8.58 -6.89 13.38
CA SER A 217 -8.11 -5.50 13.37
C SER A 217 -6.84 -5.27 12.54
N LYS A 218 -6.18 -6.33 12.06
CA LYS A 218 -5.09 -6.22 11.08
C LYS A 218 -5.55 -6.06 9.65
N SER A 219 -6.73 -6.59 9.30
CA SER A 219 -7.19 -6.74 7.91
C SER A 219 -8.51 -5.98 7.64
N TRP A 220 -9.18 -5.49 8.68
CA TRP A 220 -10.45 -4.78 8.59
C TRP A 220 -10.35 -3.34 9.09
N TYR A 221 -11.06 -2.46 8.39
CA TYR A 221 -11.13 -1.03 8.65
C TYR A 221 -12.57 -0.56 8.73
N GLY A 222 -12.79 0.50 9.50
CA GLY A 222 -14.08 1.15 9.67
C GLY A 222 -14.12 2.52 9.00
N LEU A 223 -15.27 2.88 8.45
CA LEU A 223 -15.58 4.23 7.96
C LEU A 223 -16.87 4.71 8.62
N PRO A 224 -16.79 5.67 9.55
CA PRO A 224 -17.97 6.34 10.07
C PRO A 224 -18.46 7.38 9.07
N ILE A 225 -19.73 7.30 8.67
CA ILE A 225 -20.40 8.33 7.85
C ILE A 225 -21.75 8.71 8.43
N TYR A 226 -22.12 9.98 8.27
CA TYR A 226 -23.48 10.44 8.54
C TYR A 226 -24.34 10.28 7.29
N VAL A 227 -25.52 9.68 7.47
CA VAL A 227 -26.54 9.54 6.42
C VAL A 227 -27.85 10.08 7.00
N GLY A 228 -28.14 11.35 6.70
CA GLY A 228 -29.16 12.10 7.43
C GLY A 228 -28.79 12.18 8.91
N ASP A 229 -29.73 11.84 9.79
CA ASP A 229 -29.54 11.86 11.25
C ASP A 229 -28.91 10.57 11.81
N LEU A 230 -28.54 9.63 10.95
CA LEU A 230 -28.02 8.32 11.33
C LEU A 230 -26.51 8.24 11.15
N LEU A 231 -25.82 7.66 12.12
CA LEU A 231 -24.42 7.27 12.00
C LEU A 231 -24.32 5.84 11.48
N PHE A 232 -23.70 5.68 10.32
CA PHE A 232 -23.39 4.39 9.73
C PHE A 232 -21.91 4.06 9.98
N LEU A 233 -21.67 2.88 10.53
CA LEU A 233 -20.33 2.30 10.64
C LEU A 233 -20.15 1.27 9.51
N ILE A 234 -19.39 1.64 8.49
CA ILE A 234 -19.11 0.77 7.35
C ILE A 234 -17.82 0.01 7.65
N TYR A 235 -17.86 -1.32 7.53
CA TYR A 235 -16.70 -2.18 7.73
C TYR A 235 -16.22 -2.72 6.38
N THR A 236 -14.93 -2.57 6.10
CA THR A 236 -14.29 -2.98 4.84
C THR A 236 -13.02 -3.77 5.11
N HIS A 237 -12.84 -4.88 4.40
CA HIS A 237 -11.59 -5.63 4.38
C HIS A 237 -10.56 -4.90 3.51
N GLU A 238 -9.26 -4.99 3.84
CA GLU A 238 -8.15 -4.30 3.17
C GLU A 238 -8.20 -4.40 1.63
N ASN A 239 -8.44 -5.60 1.10
CA ASN A 239 -8.59 -5.87 -0.34
C ASN A 239 -9.66 -5.02 -1.06
N PHE A 240 -10.57 -4.39 -0.32
CA PHE A 240 -11.67 -3.58 -0.84
C PHE A 240 -11.57 -2.09 -0.45
N LEU A 241 -10.43 -1.63 0.08
CA LEU A 241 -10.24 -0.20 0.43
C LEU A 241 -10.48 0.75 -0.76
N ALA A 242 -10.15 0.31 -1.97
CA ALA A 242 -10.45 1.03 -3.21
C ALA A 242 -11.96 1.27 -3.43
N GLN A 243 -12.82 0.37 -2.95
CA GLN A 243 -14.29 0.49 -3.04
C GLN A 243 -14.86 1.37 -1.94
N MET A 244 -14.19 1.46 -0.80
CA MET A 244 -14.57 2.33 0.32
C MET A 244 -14.26 3.81 0.04
N THR A 245 -13.33 4.08 -0.88
CA THR A 245 -12.75 5.41 -1.13
C THR A 245 -13.18 6.00 -2.48
N ALA A 246 -13.86 5.21 -3.30
CA ALA A 246 -14.44 5.58 -4.58
C ALA A 246 -15.90 6.03 -4.46
#